data_AF-A0A917FXD9-F1
#
_entry.id   AF-A0A917FXD9-F1
#
_cell.length_a   1.000
_cell.length_b   1.000
_cell.length_c   1.000
_cell.angle_alpha   90.00
_cell.angle_beta   90.00
_cell.angle_gamma   90.00
#
_symmetry.space_group_name_H-M   'P 1'
#
loop_
_entity.id
_entity.type
_entity.pdbx_description
1 polymer ?
#
loop_
_entity_poly.entity_id
_entity_poly.type
_entity_poly.pdbx_seq_one_letter_code
_entity_poly.pdbx_strand_id
1 'polypeptide(L)'
;MVLDYSFGSGTLNREDVICLGNIQETRGELYELRSEWESALSTLLDDEYLDSNRTKWPFAEKPFYELAAWLNLELMKNAAEFGYCRFLYASRYPWRN
;
A
#
# COMPACT_ATOMS: atom_id res chain seq x y z
N MET A 1 -2.20 6.26 -1.64
CA MET A 1 -3.43 6.58 -2.42
C MET A 1 -4.66 5.87 -1.88
N VAL A 2 -4.73 4.52 -1.83
CA VAL A 2 -5.94 3.80 -1.35
C VAL A 2 -6.47 4.33 -0.01
N LEU A 3 -5.58 4.55 0.96
CA LEU A 3 -5.95 5.10 2.28
C LEU A 3 -6.67 6.46 2.16
N ASP A 4 -6.11 7.41 1.42
CA ASP A 4 -6.71 8.74 1.21
C ASP A 4 -8.03 8.68 0.44
N TYR A 5 -8.15 7.85 -0.60
CA TYR A 5 -9.40 7.74 -1.36
C TYR A 5 -10.51 7.00 -0.61
N SER A 6 -10.16 6.08 0.29
CA SER A 6 -11.13 5.26 1.04
C SER A 6 -11.57 5.92 2.36
N PHE A 7 -10.66 6.67 3.00
CA PHE A 7 -10.84 7.19 4.36
C PHE A 7 -10.48 8.67 4.52
N GLY A 8 -9.88 9.30 3.50
CA GLY A 8 -9.46 10.69 3.51
C GLY A 8 -10.22 11.57 2.52
N SER A 9 -9.49 12.49 1.92
CA SER A 9 -10.04 13.52 1.03
C SER A 9 -10.17 13.06 -0.43
N GLY A 10 -9.47 11.98 -0.81
CA GLY A 10 -9.41 11.48 -2.19
C GLY A 10 -8.74 12.45 -3.16
N THR A 11 -7.71 13.16 -2.70
CA THR A 11 -6.97 14.17 -3.47
C THR A 11 -5.51 13.83 -3.69
N LEU A 12 -4.98 12.79 -3.02
CA LEU A 12 -3.58 12.39 -3.11
C LEU A 12 -3.25 11.83 -4.50
N ASN A 13 -2.47 12.57 -5.28
CA ASN A 13 -1.98 12.12 -6.58
C ASN A 13 -0.65 11.38 -6.44
N ARG A 14 -0.23 10.73 -7.52
CA ARG A 14 1.07 10.03 -7.56
C ARG A 14 2.23 10.99 -7.38
N GLU A 15 2.12 12.18 -7.96
CA GLU A 15 3.13 13.24 -7.96
C GLU A 15 3.35 13.82 -6.55
N ASP A 16 2.36 13.68 -5.67
CA ASP A 16 2.42 14.12 -4.27
C ASP A 16 3.19 13.11 -3.38
N VAL A 17 3.46 11.89 -3.87
CA VAL A 17 4.20 10.85 -3.12
C VAL A 17 5.70 11.06 -3.32
N ILE A 18 6.33 11.70 -2.33
CA ILE A 18 7.77 11.98 -2.33
C ILE A 18 8.53 10.79 -1.74
N CYS A 19 9.55 10.29 -2.45
CA CYS A 19 10.49 9.33 -1.88
C CYS A 19 11.60 10.09 -1.14
N LEU A 20 11.63 9.99 0.19
CA LEU A 20 12.57 10.72 1.06
C LEU A 20 14.05 10.33 0.86
N GLY A 21 14.35 9.28 0.09
CA GLY A 21 15.72 8.87 -0.27
C GLY A 21 16.51 8.20 0.86
N ASN A 22 16.05 8.29 2.12
CA ASN A 22 16.63 7.61 3.28
C ASN A 22 15.83 6.34 3.62
N ILE A 23 16.52 5.19 3.69
CA ILE A 23 15.91 3.88 3.99
C ILE A 23 15.21 3.84 5.36
N GLN A 24 15.71 4.57 6.36
CA GLN A 24 15.11 4.56 7.69
C GLN A 24 13.78 5.32 7.72
N GLU A 25 13.75 6.49 7.07
CA GLU A 25 12.54 7.29 6.91
C GLU A 25 11.51 6.55 6.07
N THR A 26 11.88 6.02 4.91
CA THR A 26 10.97 5.22 4.07
C THR A 26 10.38 4.03 4.84
N ARG A 27 11.19 3.37 5.67
CA ARG A 27 10.69 2.26 6.51
C ARG A 27 9.71 2.75 7.58
N GLY A 28 10.00 3.90 8.20
CA GLY A 28 9.09 4.53 9.17
C GLY A 28 7.73 4.82 8.55
N GLU A 29 7.73 5.53 7.41
CA GLU A 29 6.50 5.86 6.66
C GLU A 29 5.69 4.62 6.27
N LEU A 30 6.35 3.55 5.81
CA LEU A 30 5.65 2.30 5.48
C LEU A 30 4.97 1.66 6.69
N TYR A 31 5.59 1.72 7.87
CA TYR A 31 4.96 1.20 9.09
C TYR A 31 3.82 2.08 9.58
N GLU A 32 3.96 3.40 9.45
CA GLU A 32 2.88 4.35 9.75
C GLU A 32 1.67 4.11 8.85
N LEU A 33 1.88 4.04 7.53
CA LEU A 33 0.82 3.73 6.56
C LEU A 33 0.13 2.39 6.83
N ARG A 34 0.90 1.36 7.23
CA ARG A 34 0.33 0.07 7.65
C ARG A 34 -0.54 0.24 8.90
N SER A 35 -0.04 0.96 9.90
CA SER A 35 -0.78 1.18 11.16
C SER A 35 -2.06 1.97 10.93
N GLU A 36 -2.04 3.00 10.09
CA GLU A 36 -3.22 3.78 9.71
C GLU A 36 -4.24 2.93 8.98
N TRP A 37 -3.78 2.09 8.05
CA TRP A 37 -4.64 1.14 7.34
C TRP A 37 -5.31 0.13 8.28
N GLU A 38 -4.53 -0.53 9.14
CA GLU A 38 -5.06 -1.50 10.12
C GLU A 38 -6.06 -0.84 11.08
N SER A 39 -5.76 0.38 11.54
CA SER A 39 -6.65 1.18 12.37
C SER A 39 -7.97 1.47 11.64
N ALA A 40 -7.92 1.94 10.39
CA ALA A 40 -9.11 2.23 9.60
C ALA A 40 -9.98 0.97 9.41
N LEU A 41 -9.38 -0.17 9.05
CA LEU A 41 -10.10 -1.43 8.88
C LEU A 41 -10.74 -1.93 10.17
N SER A 42 -10.11 -1.71 11.33
CA SER A 42 -10.63 -2.14 12.63
C SER A 42 -11.93 -1.43 13.05
N THR A 43 -12.23 -0.29 12.40
CA THR A 43 -13.45 0.48 12.67
C THR A 43 -14.62 0.12 11.77
N LEU A 44 -14.39 -0.70 10.74
CA LEU A 44 -15.41 -1.06 9.75
C LEU A 44 -16.35 -2.16 10.26
N LEU A 45 -17.63 -1.99 9.95
CA LEU A 45 -18.65 -3.03 10.09
C LEU A 45 -18.63 -3.97 8.87
N ASP A 46 -19.15 -5.20 9.05
CA ASP A 46 -19.16 -6.23 8.00
C ASP A 46 -19.91 -5.79 6.73
N ASP A 47 -20.98 -4.99 6.86
CA ASP A 47 -21.75 -4.46 5.72
C ASP A 47 -21.01 -3.37 4.96
N GLU A 48 -20.15 -2.59 5.62
CA GLU A 48 -19.29 -1.60 4.96
C GLU A 48 -18.25 -2.23 4.03
N TYR A 49 -17.87 -3.49 4.27
CA TYR A 49 -17.03 -4.24 3.33
C TYR A 49 -17.74 -4.56 2.01
N LEU A 50 -19.08 -4.63 2.02
CA LEU A 50 -19.90 -4.91 0.85
C LEU A 50 -20.27 -3.63 0.08
N ASP A 51 -20.16 -2.46 0.71
CA ASP A 51 -20.40 -1.16 0.09
C ASP A 51 -19.26 -0.79 -0.89
N SER A 52 -19.61 -0.04 -1.94
CA SER A 52 -18.70 0.52 -2.94
C SER A 52 -18.28 1.96 -2.68
N ASN A 53 -18.92 2.66 -1.72
CA ASN A 53 -18.68 4.07 -1.43
C ASN A 53 -17.22 4.40 -1.07
N ARG A 54 -16.47 3.43 -0.54
CA ARG A 54 -15.05 3.57 -0.17
C ARG A 54 -14.09 3.20 -1.30
N THR A 55 -14.61 2.68 -2.42
CA THR A 55 -13.81 2.24 -3.56
C THR A 55 -13.88 3.28 -4.67
N LYS A 56 -13.04 4.32 -4.54
CA LYS A 56 -12.97 5.43 -5.50
C LYS A 56 -11.71 5.42 -6.37
N TRP A 57 -10.71 4.65 -5.96
CA TRP A 57 -9.43 4.47 -6.64
C TRP A 57 -8.84 3.11 -6.26
N PRO A 58 -8.20 2.36 -7.18
CA PRO A 58 -7.92 2.71 -8.58
C PRO A 58 -9.06 2.38 -9.54
N PHE A 59 -10.09 1.72 -9.04
CA PHE A 59 -11.35 1.41 -9.75
C PHE A 59 -12.53 1.96 -8.94
N ALA A 60 -13.70 1.96 -9.55
CA ALA A 60 -14.95 2.46 -8.97
C ALA A 60 -16.02 1.37 -8.93
N GLU A 61 -17.07 1.58 -8.12
CA GLU A 61 -18.28 0.75 -8.06
C GLU A 61 -18.04 -0.73 -7.71
N LYS A 62 -16.97 -1.00 -6.95
CA LYS A 62 -16.65 -2.33 -6.44
C LYS A 62 -16.80 -2.41 -4.93
N PRO A 63 -17.30 -3.53 -4.38
CA PRO A 63 -17.32 -3.74 -2.95
C PRO A 63 -15.94 -3.52 -2.33
N PHE A 64 -15.90 -2.89 -1.16
CA PHE A 64 -14.65 -2.53 -0.50
C PHE A 64 -13.74 -3.73 -0.21
N TYR A 65 -14.31 -4.93 0.02
CA TYR A 65 -13.51 -6.14 0.19
C TYR A 65 -12.67 -6.49 -1.06
N GLU A 66 -13.15 -6.19 -2.28
CA GLU A 66 -12.39 -6.41 -3.52
C GLU A 66 -11.18 -5.47 -3.57
N LEU A 67 -11.34 -4.21 -3.13
CA LEU A 67 -10.25 -3.24 -3.03
C LEU A 67 -9.21 -3.68 -2.00
N ALA A 68 -9.65 -4.13 -0.83
CA ALA A 68 -8.75 -4.63 0.21
C ALA A 68 -7.96 -5.87 -0.27
N ALA A 69 -8.62 -6.80 -0.96
CA ALA A 69 -7.97 -7.97 -1.55
C ALA A 69 -6.97 -7.58 -2.64
N TRP A 70 -7.32 -6.63 -3.51
CA TRP A 70 -6.41 -6.10 -4.53
C TRP A 70 -5.19 -5.42 -3.91
N LEU A 71 -5.37 -4.60 -2.87
CA LEU A 71 -4.26 -3.93 -2.19
C LEU A 71 -3.28 -4.94 -1.58
N ASN A 72 -3.77 -6.03 -0.99
CA ASN A 72 -2.92 -7.11 -0.50
C ASN A 72 -2.08 -7.75 -1.61
N LEU A 73 -2.67 -7.98 -2.79
CA LEU A 73 -1.95 -8.50 -3.95
C LEU A 73 -0.85 -7.53 -4.40
N GLU A 74 -1.14 -6.24 -4.47
CA GLU A 74 -0.15 -5.22 -4.85
C GLU A 74 1.02 -5.15 -3.86
N LEU A 75 0.74 -5.26 -2.54
CA LEU A 75 1.78 -5.31 -1.51
C LEU A 75 2.66 -6.56 -1.66
N MET A 76 2.06 -7.73 -1.90
CA MET A 76 2.81 -8.97 -2.15
C MET A 76 3.70 -8.86 -3.40
N LYS A 77 3.19 -8.26 -4.48
CA LYS A 77 3.95 -8.00 -5.70
C LYS A 77 5.15 -7.12 -5.42
N ASN A 78 4.95 -6.00 -4.73
CA ASN A 78 6.04 -5.08 -4.37
C ASN A 78 7.11 -5.76 -3.50
N ALA A 79 6.70 -6.58 -2.53
CA ALA A 79 7.63 -7.35 -1.69
C ALA A 79 8.46 -8.34 -2.52
N ALA A 80 7.84 -9.04 -3.48
CA ALA A 80 8.53 -9.95 -4.38
C ALA A 80 9.55 -9.22 -5.28
N GLU A 81 9.17 -8.06 -5.83
CA GLU A 81 10.07 -7.21 -6.63
C GLU A 81 11.28 -6.72 -5.82
N PHE A 82 11.09 -6.28 -4.57
CA PHE A 82 12.20 -5.93 -3.67
C PHE A 82 13.12 -7.11 -3.40
N GLY A 83 12.56 -8.30 -3.12
CA GLY A 83 13.33 -9.52 -2.93
C GLY A 83 14.16 -9.86 -4.16
N TYR A 84 13.59 -9.74 -5.35
CA TYR A 84 14.28 -10.00 -6.61
C TYR A 84 15.41 -9.00 -6.87
N CYS A 85 15.18 -7.70 -6.65
CA CYS A 85 16.22 -6.68 -6.74
C CYS A 85 17.40 -6.97 -5.80
N ARG A 86 17.11 -7.35 -4.55
CA ARG A 86 18.15 -7.70 -3.56
C ARG A 86 18.92 -8.95 -3.98
N PHE A 87 18.22 -9.96 -4.51
CA PHE A 87 18.86 -11.16 -5.06
C PHE A 87 19.81 -10.79 -6.20
N LEU A 88 19.36 -10.02 -7.19
CA LEU A 88 20.20 -9.59 -8.31
C LEU A 88 21.43 -8.78 -7.86
N TYR A 89 21.25 -7.88 -6.87
CA TYR A 89 22.36 -7.12 -6.30
C TYR A 89 23.40 -8.04 -5.66
N ALA A 90 22.97 -8.97 -4.80
CA ALA A 90 23.85 -9.93 -4.15
C ALA A 90 24.55 -10.87 -5.15
N SER A 91 23.86 -11.31 -6.20
CA SER A 91 24.44 -12.15 -7.26
C SER A 91 25.47 -11.40 -8.11
N ARG A 92 25.30 -10.09 -8.32
CA ARG A 92 26.27 -9.26 -9.06
C ARG A 92 27.50 -8.89 -8.25
N TYR A 93 27.38 -8.81 -6.92
CA TYR A 93 28.47 -8.44 -6.02
C TYR A 93 28.66 -9.47 -4.89
N PRO A 94 29.04 -10.73 -5.22
CA PRO A 94 29.07 -11.84 -4.27
C PRO A 94 30.08 -11.66 -3.11
N TRP A 95 31.06 -10.76 -3.26
CA TRP A 95 32.12 -10.51 -2.29
C TRP A 95 31.85 -9.35 -1.33
N ARG A 96 30.68 -8.70 -1.41
CA ARG A 96 30.31 -7.53 -0.58
C ARG A 96 29.25 -7.83 0.49
N ASN A 97 28.91 -9.11 0.69
CA ASN A 97 28.02 -9.56 1.76
C ASN A 97 28.81 -10.12 2.93
#